data_AF-A0A3Q0RBM5-F1
#
_entry.id   AF-A0A3Q0RBM5-F1
#
_cell.length_a   1.000
_cell.length_b   1.000
_cell.length_c   1.000
_cell.angle_alpha   90.00
_cell.angle_beta   90.00
_cell.angle_gamma   90.00
#
_symmetry.space_group_name_H-M   'P 1'
#
loop_
_entity.id
_entity.type
_entity.pdbx_description
1 polymer ?
#
loop_
_entity_poly.entity_id
_entity_poly.type
_entity_poly.pdbx_seq_one_letter_code
_entity_poly.pdbx_strand_id
1 'polypeptide(L)'
;NLQLFNILGHFYCVQIIFENELRVADFLLPNKTSVLYVSECDIIAGSSYKRKLVRYRNAGSSFQEVVLVEKTRLSEQYFPAVQRFVVFDLGLSLLPVGGQTDASQLIAQMVHGEGRENPFRRRSSCRLLDRLVPALVQQIPGVGKVKALVLLRHFSSVQQLCNASPAELESIVGQASAQQIHSFFHKQIAGT
;
A
#
# COMPACT_ATOMS: atom_id res chain seq x y z
N ASN A 1 -4.34 -15.58 26.00
CA ASN A 1 -2.98 -15.82 25.46
C ASN A 1 -2.55 -17.29 25.47
N LEU A 2 -2.44 -18.01 26.60
CA LEU A 2 -2.01 -19.43 26.59
C LEU A 2 -2.81 -20.35 25.63
N GLN A 3 -4.13 -20.16 25.55
CA GLN A 3 -4.97 -20.93 24.65
C GLN A 3 -4.71 -20.59 23.16
N LEU A 4 -4.38 -19.34 22.82
CA LEU A 4 -3.93 -18.95 21.49
C LEU A 4 -2.60 -19.62 21.11
N PHE A 5 -1.64 -19.69 22.04
CA PHE A 5 -0.38 -20.43 21.84
C PHE A 5 -0.60 -21.93 21.60
N ASN A 6 -1.47 -22.56 22.40
CA ASN A 6 -1.79 -23.99 22.25
C ASN A 6 -2.42 -24.30 20.89
N ILE A 7 -3.33 -23.44 20.41
CA ILE A 7 -3.95 -23.63 19.09
C ILE A 7 -2.91 -23.49 17.97
N LEU A 8 -2.03 -22.47 18.05
CA LEU A 8 -0.97 -22.25 17.07
C LEU A 8 0.01 -23.43 16.97
N GLY A 9 0.44 -23.99 18.11
CA GLY A 9 1.38 -25.10 18.14
C GLY A 9 0.76 -26.43 17.71
N HIS A 10 -0.49 -26.69 18.11
CA HIS A 10 -1.14 -27.98 17.89
C HIS A 10 -1.81 -28.10 16.51
N PHE A 11 -2.49 -27.06 16.04
CA PHE A 11 -3.30 -27.15 14.81
C PHE A 11 -2.59 -26.67 13.55
N TYR A 12 -1.60 -25.78 13.69
CA TYR A 12 -0.93 -25.16 12.54
C TYR A 12 0.54 -25.56 12.38
N CYS A 13 1.03 -26.49 13.22
CA CYS A 13 2.41 -27.01 13.18
C CYS A 13 3.48 -25.90 13.11
N VAL A 14 3.24 -24.80 13.83
CA VAL A 14 4.20 -23.69 13.93
C VAL A 14 5.09 -23.94 15.15
N GLN A 15 6.40 -23.88 14.98
CA GLN A 15 7.32 -23.96 16.10
C GLN A 15 7.20 -22.67 16.93
N ILE A 16 6.72 -22.80 18.17
CA ILE A 16 6.59 -21.69 19.11
C ILE A 16 7.79 -21.71 20.05
N ILE A 17 8.51 -20.59 20.12
CA ILE A 17 9.57 -20.37 21.09
C ILE A 17 9.02 -19.40 22.13
N PHE A 18 8.96 -19.83 23.39
CA PHE A 18 8.54 -18.98 24.50
C PHE A 18 9.74 -18.20 25.00
N GLU A 19 9.65 -16.88 24.98
CA GLU A 19 10.69 -15.97 25.45
C GLU A 19 10.08 -15.04 26.50
N ASN A 20 10.75 -14.92 27.65
CA ASN A 20 10.27 -14.07 28.75
C ASN A 20 10.56 -12.57 28.51
N GLU A 21 11.42 -12.25 27.54
CA GLU A 21 11.82 -10.88 27.21
C GLU A 21 11.21 -10.35 25.91
N LEU A 22 9.98 -10.77 25.56
CA LEU A 22 9.26 -10.24 24.38
C LEU A 22 8.76 -8.78 24.56
N ARG A 23 9.50 -7.94 25.28
CA ARG A 23 9.24 -6.52 25.56
C ARG A 23 7.75 -6.22 25.78
N VAL A 24 7.10 -5.56 24.80
CA VAL A 24 5.71 -5.08 24.87
C VAL A 24 4.80 -5.86 23.90
N ALA A 25 5.36 -6.71 23.04
CA ALA A 25 4.64 -7.50 22.04
C ALA A 25 4.16 -8.83 22.64
N ASP A 26 3.10 -9.41 22.07
CA ASP A 26 2.66 -10.76 22.47
C ASP A 26 3.24 -11.85 21.54
N PHE A 27 3.49 -11.54 20.26
CA PHE A 27 4.13 -12.44 19.31
C PHE A 27 5.14 -11.71 18.43
N LEU A 28 6.24 -12.38 18.11
CA LEU A 28 7.21 -11.95 17.11
C LEU A 28 7.25 -12.99 15.99
N LEU A 29 7.00 -12.54 14.76
CA LEU A 29 6.98 -13.38 13.58
C LEU A 29 8.33 -13.28 12.84
N PRO A 30 8.75 -14.36 12.14
CA PRO A 30 10.01 -14.38 11.38
C PRO A 30 10.09 -13.30 10.29
N ASN A 31 8.95 -12.93 9.70
CA ASN A 31 8.78 -11.90 8.67
C ASN A 31 8.99 -10.44 9.15
N LYS A 32 9.71 -10.26 10.26
CA LYS A 32 9.85 -8.98 10.96
C LYS A 32 8.50 -8.31 11.27
N THR A 33 7.48 -9.07 11.64
CA THR A 33 6.21 -8.53 12.15
C THR A 33 6.12 -8.76 13.65
N SER A 34 5.79 -7.70 14.38
CA SER A 34 5.43 -7.77 15.79
C SER A 34 3.90 -7.72 15.88
N VAL A 35 3.33 -8.58 16.72
CA VAL A 35 1.89 -8.67 16.93
C VAL A 35 1.57 -8.46 18.41
N LEU A 36 0.65 -7.53 18.67
CA LEU A 36 0.02 -7.31 19.96
C LEU A 36 -1.42 -7.82 19.90
N TYR A 37 -1.84 -8.62 20.86
CA TYR A 37 -3.20 -9.14 20.94
C TYR A 37 -3.95 -8.48 22.10
N VAL A 38 -5.14 -7.95 21.80
CA VAL A 38 -6.04 -7.33 22.77
C VAL A 38 -7.31 -8.17 22.85
N SER A 39 -7.55 -8.73 24.04
CA SER A 39 -8.70 -9.58 24.28
C SER A 39 -9.99 -8.77 24.43
N GLU A 40 -11.14 -9.45 24.30
CA GLU A 40 -12.46 -8.85 24.57
C GLU A 40 -12.51 -8.20 25.97
N CYS A 41 -11.98 -8.90 26.98
CA CYS A 41 -11.95 -8.43 28.36
C CYS A 41 -11.15 -7.12 28.51
N ASP A 42 -10.03 -6.98 27.80
CA ASP A 42 -9.20 -5.76 27.87
C ASP A 42 -9.92 -4.55 27.28
N ILE A 43 -10.73 -4.76 26.24
CA ILE A 43 -11.54 -3.72 25.61
C ILE A 43 -12.66 -3.28 26.56
N ILE A 44 -13.34 -4.24 27.18
CA ILE A 44 -14.47 -3.99 28.10
C ILE A 44 -13.98 -3.37 29.42
N ALA A 45 -12.80 -3.76 29.90
CA ALA A 45 -12.21 -3.27 31.16
C ALA A 45 -11.82 -1.78 31.13
N GLY A 46 -11.93 -1.10 29.98
CA GLY A 46 -11.77 0.34 29.87
C GLY A 46 -10.46 0.76 29.21
N SER A 47 -9.67 1.66 29.83
CA SER A 47 -8.54 2.32 29.15
C SER A 47 -7.16 1.69 29.39
N SER A 48 -7.09 0.57 30.09
CA SER A 48 -5.82 -0.13 30.41
C SER A 48 -5.04 -0.53 29.14
N TYR A 49 -5.73 -1.00 28.11
CA TYR A 49 -5.13 -1.40 26.84
C TYR A 49 -4.46 -0.22 26.11
N LYS A 50 -4.91 1.03 26.34
CA LYS A 50 -4.34 2.22 25.71
C LYS A 50 -2.89 2.46 26.12
N ARG A 51 -2.56 2.26 27.41
CA ARG A 51 -1.19 2.39 27.89
C ARG A 51 -0.29 1.31 27.31
N LYS A 52 -0.79 0.07 27.16
CA LYS A 52 -0.07 -1.03 26.51
C LYS A 52 0.23 -0.67 25.05
N LEU A 53 -0.76 -0.15 24.31
CA LEU A 53 -0.62 0.26 22.91
C LEU A 53 0.37 1.42 22.70
N VAL A 54 0.33 2.45 23.55
CA VAL A 54 1.28 3.57 23.47
C VAL A 54 2.71 3.09 23.72
N ARG A 55 2.91 2.22 24.73
CA ARG A 55 4.22 1.60 24.98
C ARG A 55 4.65 0.71 23.82
N TYR A 56 3.72 -0.03 23.23
CA TYR A 56 3.99 -0.89 22.08
C TYR A 56 4.51 -0.09 20.90
N ARG A 57 3.82 1.01 20.55
CA ARG A 57 4.26 1.96 19.51
C ARG A 57 5.63 2.59 19.81
N ASN A 58 5.85 3.00 21.06
CA ASN A 58 7.09 3.68 21.47
C ASN A 58 8.28 2.72 21.61
N ALA A 59 8.02 1.44 21.86
CA ALA A 59 9.06 0.41 21.91
C ALA A 59 9.71 0.15 20.53
N GLY A 60 9.14 0.75 19.46
CA GLY A 60 9.82 1.20 18.26
C GLY A 60 10.89 0.24 17.77
N SER A 61 10.46 -0.79 17.07
CA SER A 61 11.37 -1.76 16.45
C SER A 61 11.35 -1.60 14.93
N SER A 62 12.36 -2.13 14.22
CA SER A 62 12.36 -2.18 12.74
C SER A 62 11.31 -3.14 12.15
N PHE A 63 10.35 -3.57 12.96
CA PHE A 63 9.34 -4.57 12.64
C PHE A 63 8.04 -3.89 12.23
N GLN A 64 7.27 -4.56 11.38
CA GLN A 64 5.90 -4.16 11.09
C GLN A 64 5.04 -4.39 12.34
N GLU A 65 4.42 -3.35 12.86
CA GLU A 65 3.60 -3.40 14.08
C GLU A 65 2.13 -3.66 13.71
N VAL A 66 1.60 -4.80 14.15
CA VAL A 66 0.21 -5.20 13.96
C VAL A 66 -0.47 -5.41 15.31
N VAL A 67 -1.72 -4.98 15.42
CA VAL A 67 -2.57 -5.16 16.60
C VAL A 67 -3.77 -6.03 16.21
N LEU A 68 -3.91 -7.18 16.85
CA LEU A 68 -5.10 -8.03 16.75
C LEU A 68 -6.06 -7.67 17.87
N VAL A 69 -7.34 -7.48 17.55
CA VAL A 69 -8.36 -7.10 18.53
C VAL A 69 -9.57 -8.01 18.38
N GLU A 70 -10.00 -8.60 19.48
CA GLU A 70 -11.20 -9.42 19.49
C GLU A 70 -12.45 -8.57 19.27
N LYS A 71 -13.13 -8.82 18.14
CA LYS A 71 -14.42 -8.23 17.80
C LYS A 71 -15.49 -9.30 17.89
N THR A 72 -16.17 -9.34 19.03
CA THR A 72 -17.30 -10.21 19.32
C THR A 72 -18.58 -9.36 19.43
N ARG A 73 -19.72 -10.02 19.69
CA ARG A 73 -20.98 -9.32 19.98
C ARG A 73 -20.91 -8.39 21.19
N LEU A 74 -20.03 -8.67 22.17
CA LEU A 74 -19.89 -7.88 23.39
C LEU A 74 -18.92 -6.70 23.23
N SER A 75 -17.81 -6.89 22.50
CA SER A 75 -16.83 -5.82 22.25
C SER A 75 -17.19 -4.91 21.08
N GLU A 76 -18.16 -5.28 20.23
CA GLU A 76 -18.52 -4.55 19.02
C GLU A 76 -18.87 -3.07 19.28
N GLN A 77 -19.57 -2.76 20.38
CA GLN A 77 -19.91 -1.38 20.75
C GLN A 77 -18.69 -0.50 21.07
N TYR A 78 -17.61 -1.10 21.56
CA TYR A 78 -16.37 -0.39 21.93
C TYR A 78 -15.37 -0.34 20.77
N PHE A 79 -15.51 -1.22 19.78
CA PHE A 79 -14.60 -1.37 18.67
C PHE A 79 -14.35 -0.08 17.87
N PRO A 80 -15.35 0.77 17.55
CA PRO A 80 -15.08 2.03 16.83
C PRO A 80 -14.14 2.97 17.57
N ALA A 81 -14.24 3.03 18.91
CA ALA A 81 -13.37 3.86 19.73
C ALA A 81 -11.94 3.29 19.78
N VAL A 82 -11.80 1.97 19.88
CA VAL A 82 -10.51 1.27 19.78
C VAL A 82 -9.88 1.50 18.42
N GLN A 83 -10.64 1.33 17.34
CA GLN A 83 -10.17 1.52 15.97
C GLN A 83 -9.70 2.95 15.76
N ARG A 84 -10.46 3.94 16.24
CA ARG A 84 -10.06 5.32 16.12
C ARG A 84 -8.72 5.60 16.78
N PHE A 85 -8.57 5.11 18.01
CA PHE A 85 -7.34 5.27 18.77
C PHE A 85 -6.15 4.54 18.13
N VAL A 86 -6.30 3.28 17.74
CA VAL A 86 -5.20 2.47 17.18
C VAL A 86 -4.78 2.95 15.79
N VAL A 87 -5.75 3.18 14.90
CA VAL A 87 -5.49 3.47 13.49
C VAL A 87 -5.22 4.95 13.26
N PHE A 88 -6.06 5.85 13.79
CA PHE A 88 -5.91 7.28 13.52
C PHE A 88 -4.97 7.96 14.51
N ASP A 89 -5.07 7.68 15.81
CA ASP A 89 -4.25 8.39 16.79
C ASP A 89 -2.81 7.82 16.89
N LEU A 90 -2.66 6.49 16.80
CA LEU A 90 -1.33 5.82 16.90
C LEU A 90 -0.69 5.45 15.55
N GLY A 91 -1.48 5.41 14.47
CA GLY A 91 -1.00 5.02 13.15
C GLY A 91 -0.60 3.55 13.03
N LEU A 92 -1.15 2.68 13.88
CA LEU A 92 -0.86 1.25 13.89
C LEU A 92 -1.83 0.47 12.99
N SER A 93 -1.38 -0.68 12.49
CA SER A 93 -2.25 -1.59 11.74
C SER A 93 -3.13 -2.39 12.71
N LEU A 94 -4.45 -2.32 12.53
CA LEU A 94 -5.44 -3.01 13.35
C LEU A 94 -6.13 -4.11 12.53
N LEU A 95 -6.21 -5.33 13.05
CA LEU A 95 -6.96 -6.44 12.45
C LEU A 95 -8.00 -6.98 13.45
N PRO A 96 -9.31 -6.91 13.14
CA PRO A 96 -10.34 -7.51 13.97
C PRO A 96 -10.35 -9.03 13.79
N VAL A 97 -10.55 -9.77 14.88
CA VAL A 97 -10.66 -11.24 14.91
C VAL A 97 -11.90 -11.65 15.71
N GLY A 98 -12.62 -12.70 15.29
CA GLY A 98 -13.82 -13.16 16.00
C GLY A 98 -13.51 -13.92 17.30
N GLY A 99 -12.25 -14.27 17.52
CA GLY A 99 -11.76 -14.90 18.73
C GLY A 99 -10.34 -15.46 18.54
N GLN A 100 -9.89 -16.25 19.51
CA GLN A 100 -8.55 -16.85 19.50
C GLN A 100 -8.30 -17.81 18.34
N THR A 101 -9.32 -18.57 17.89
CA THR A 101 -9.17 -19.48 16.74
C THR A 101 -8.89 -18.68 15.46
N ASP A 102 -9.65 -17.63 15.18
CA ASP A 102 -9.44 -16.76 14.03
C ASP A 102 -8.08 -16.06 14.09
N ALA A 103 -7.69 -15.59 15.29
CA ALA A 103 -6.38 -15.00 15.53
C ALA A 103 -5.25 -15.98 15.22
N SER A 104 -5.39 -17.24 15.64
CA SER A 104 -4.40 -18.28 15.36
C SER A 104 -4.26 -18.58 13.87
N GLN A 105 -5.39 -18.69 13.15
CA GLN A 105 -5.38 -18.91 11.72
C GLN A 105 -4.73 -17.74 10.98
N LEU A 106 -5.04 -16.50 11.39
CA LEU A 106 -4.48 -15.30 10.79
C LEU A 106 -2.96 -15.21 11.01
N ILE A 107 -2.49 -15.47 12.24
CA ILE A 107 -1.06 -15.52 12.55
C ILE A 107 -0.37 -16.62 11.72
N ALA A 108 -0.94 -17.81 11.65
CA ALA A 108 -0.41 -18.89 10.81
C ALA A 108 -0.33 -18.47 9.34
N GLN A 109 -1.34 -17.81 8.79
CA GLN A 109 -1.32 -17.29 7.42
C GLN A 109 -0.27 -16.19 7.22
N MET A 110 -0.04 -15.33 8.20
CA MET A 110 1.02 -14.31 8.13
C MET A 110 2.42 -14.93 8.10
N VAL A 111 2.64 -16.00 8.85
CA VAL A 111 3.91 -16.75 8.84
C VAL A 111 4.09 -17.50 7.52
N HIS A 112 3.08 -18.25 7.06
CA HIS A 112 3.16 -19.00 5.79
C HIS A 112 3.14 -18.09 4.54
N GLY A 113 2.65 -16.85 4.67
CA GLY A 113 2.63 -15.85 3.61
C GLY A 113 4.01 -15.23 3.34
N GLU A 114 4.99 -15.43 4.23
CA GLU A 114 6.36 -14.98 4.07
C GLU A 114 7.02 -15.71 2.87
N GLY A 115 7.02 -15.06 1.71
CA GLY A 115 7.53 -15.63 0.45
C GLY A 115 6.55 -15.52 -0.72
N ARG A 116 5.27 -15.21 -0.46
CA ARG A 116 4.33 -14.85 -1.53
C ARG A 116 4.57 -13.41 -1.96
N GLU A 117 4.89 -13.20 -3.23
CA GLU A 117 5.01 -11.85 -3.78
C GLU A 117 3.67 -11.12 -3.67
N ASN A 118 3.67 -9.97 -2.99
CA ASN A 118 2.49 -9.12 -2.91
C ASN A 118 2.30 -8.40 -4.27
N PRO A 119 1.18 -8.63 -5.00
CA PRO A 119 0.96 -8.01 -6.31
C PRO A 119 0.87 -6.48 -6.23
N PHE A 120 0.52 -5.90 -5.07
CA PHE A 120 0.49 -4.46 -4.83
C PHE A 120 1.87 -3.88 -4.44
N ARG A 121 2.85 -4.74 -4.10
CA ARG A 121 4.26 -4.34 -3.94
C ARG A 121 5.04 -4.40 -5.24
N ARG A 122 4.43 -4.86 -6.34
CA ARG A 122 5.08 -4.86 -7.66
C ARG A 122 5.42 -3.42 -8.04
N ARG A 123 6.71 -3.13 -8.16
CA ARG A 123 7.17 -1.88 -8.78
C ARG A 123 6.60 -1.84 -10.20
N SER A 124 5.87 -0.78 -10.53
CA SER A 124 5.33 -0.54 -11.87
C SER A 124 6.44 -0.78 -12.89
N SER A 125 6.30 -1.82 -13.70
CA SER A 125 7.33 -2.15 -14.70
C SER A 125 7.42 -1.01 -15.71
N CYS A 126 8.63 -0.49 -15.96
CA CYS A 126 8.87 0.57 -16.95
C CYS A 126 8.32 0.24 -18.36
N ARG A 127 8.09 -1.05 -18.66
CA ARG A 127 7.45 -1.53 -19.90
C ARG A 127 6.06 -0.94 -20.19
N LEU A 128 5.36 -0.43 -19.16
CA LEU A 128 4.09 0.27 -19.37
C LEU A 128 4.29 1.66 -19.98
N LEU A 129 5.40 2.33 -19.70
CA LEU A 129 5.68 3.68 -20.20
C LEU A 129 5.81 3.69 -21.73
N ASP A 130 6.42 2.66 -22.32
CA ASP A 130 6.57 2.53 -23.79
C ASP A 130 5.22 2.50 -24.52
N ARG A 131 4.16 1.99 -23.87
CA ARG A 131 2.80 1.98 -24.44
C ARG A 131 2.03 3.26 -24.14
N LEU A 132 2.28 3.89 -23.00
CA LEU A 132 1.58 5.11 -22.58
C LEU A 132 2.07 6.34 -23.34
N VAL A 133 3.36 6.44 -23.67
CA VAL A 133 3.93 7.60 -24.35
C VAL A 133 3.29 7.84 -25.74
N PRO A 134 3.12 6.84 -26.62
CA PRO A 134 2.38 7.01 -27.88
C PRO A 134 0.89 7.32 -27.69
N ALA A 135 0.27 6.84 -26.60
CA ALA A 135 -1.12 7.12 -26.29
C ALA A 135 -1.34 8.57 -25.82
N LEU A 136 -0.36 9.13 -25.10
CA LEU A 136 -0.34 10.55 -24.72
C LEU A 136 -0.18 11.45 -25.94
N VAL A 137 0.74 11.13 -26.85
CA VAL A 137 0.97 11.91 -28.08
C VAL A 137 -0.25 11.87 -29.02
N GLN A 138 -1.07 10.81 -28.97
CA GLN A 138 -2.34 10.74 -29.71
C GLN A 138 -3.44 11.68 -29.17
N GLN A 139 -3.30 12.21 -27.96
CA GLN A 139 -4.24 13.21 -27.43
C GLN A 139 -4.04 14.59 -28.07
N ILE A 140 -2.95 14.80 -28.80
CA ILE A 140 -2.67 16.06 -29.47
C ILE A 140 -3.60 16.17 -30.69
N PRO A 141 -4.35 17.28 -30.85
CA PRO A 141 -5.23 17.47 -31.99
C PRO A 141 -4.44 17.39 -33.31
N GLY A 142 -4.93 16.57 -34.25
CA GLY A 142 -4.28 16.33 -35.55
C GLY A 142 -3.21 15.24 -35.57
N VAL A 143 -2.92 14.59 -34.43
CA VAL A 143 -1.94 13.51 -34.30
C VAL A 143 -2.63 12.15 -34.11
N GLY A 144 -2.72 11.37 -35.18
CA GLY A 144 -3.17 9.98 -35.11
C GLY A 144 -2.07 8.99 -34.69
N LYS A 145 -2.42 7.70 -34.54
CA LYS A 145 -1.50 6.61 -34.15
C LYS A 145 -0.20 6.58 -34.97
N VAL A 146 -0.31 6.73 -36.29
CA VAL A 146 0.85 6.67 -37.20
C VAL A 146 1.76 7.89 -36.99
N LYS A 147 1.18 9.10 -36.95
CA LYS A 147 1.94 10.34 -36.71
C LYS A 147 2.60 10.34 -35.33
N ALA A 148 1.92 9.84 -34.30
CA ALA A 148 2.47 9.74 -32.95
C ALA A 148 3.74 8.87 -32.90
N LEU A 149 3.74 7.71 -33.58
CA LEU A 149 4.91 6.84 -33.64
C LEU A 149 6.07 7.46 -34.42
N VAL A 150 5.80 8.16 -35.52
CA VAL A 150 6.84 8.82 -36.32
C VAL A 150 7.45 9.99 -35.54
N LEU A 151 6.62 10.80 -34.86
CA LEU A 151 7.07 11.88 -33.99
C LEU A 151 7.95 11.35 -32.85
N LEU A 152 7.57 10.26 -32.19
CA LEU A 152 8.37 9.66 -31.11
C LEU A 152 9.64 8.95 -31.59
N ARG A 153 9.73 8.57 -32.87
CA ARG A 153 10.98 8.09 -33.47
C ARG A 153 11.97 9.22 -33.74
N HIS A 154 11.47 10.42 -34.04
CA HIS A 154 12.30 11.59 -34.31
C HIS A 154 12.65 12.36 -33.03
N PHE A 155 11.69 12.51 -32.12
CA PHE A 155 11.85 13.12 -30.82
C PHE A 155 11.90 12.03 -29.74
N SER A 156 13.09 11.80 -29.19
CA SER A 156 13.35 10.76 -28.19
C SER A 156 12.65 10.98 -26.84
N SER A 157 12.01 12.14 -26.64
CA SER A 157 11.21 12.44 -25.45
C SER A 157 10.02 13.36 -25.77
N VAL A 158 8.96 13.29 -24.95
CA VAL A 158 7.83 14.23 -25.04
C VAL A 158 8.27 15.67 -24.80
N GLN A 159 9.27 15.89 -23.94
CA GLN A 159 9.82 17.23 -23.70
C GLN A 159 10.46 17.83 -24.95
N GLN A 160 11.20 17.03 -25.73
CA GLN A 160 11.75 17.47 -27.01
C GLN A 160 10.63 17.78 -28.02
N LEU A 161 9.54 16.99 -28.02
CA LEU A 161 8.37 17.28 -28.85
C LEU A 161 7.70 18.61 -28.47
N CYS A 162 7.60 18.93 -27.17
CA CYS A 162 7.02 20.20 -26.71
C CYS A 162 7.85 21.41 -27.14
N ASN A 163 9.18 21.30 -27.14
CA ASN A 163 10.11 22.38 -27.46
C ASN A 163 10.52 22.42 -28.94
N ALA A 164 9.98 21.53 -29.78
CA ALA A 164 10.32 21.44 -31.19
C ALA A 164 9.85 22.69 -31.96
N SER A 165 10.68 23.16 -32.88
CA SER A 165 10.31 24.28 -33.75
C SER A 165 9.25 23.86 -34.79
N PRO A 166 8.43 24.79 -35.30
CA PRO A 166 7.42 24.47 -36.30
C PRO A 166 8.05 23.88 -37.58
N ALA A 167 9.23 24.34 -37.99
CA ALA A 167 9.96 23.84 -39.15
C ALA A 167 10.39 22.35 -39.00
N GLU A 168 10.79 21.93 -37.80
CA GLU A 168 11.15 20.54 -37.54
C GLU A 168 9.91 19.62 -37.57
N LEU A 169 8.78 20.09 -37.03
CA LEU A 169 7.50 19.39 -37.06
C LEU A 169 6.92 19.28 -38.48
N GLU A 170 7.09 20.31 -39.30
CA GLU A 170 6.61 20.38 -40.69
C GLU A 170 7.13 19.23 -41.55
N SER A 171 8.39 18.85 -41.37
CA SER A 171 9.04 17.76 -42.10
C SER A 171 8.38 16.38 -41.86
N ILE A 172 7.63 16.24 -40.76
CA ILE A 172 7.05 14.95 -40.33
C ILE A 172 5.53 14.91 -40.50
N VAL A 173 4.83 15.98 -40.12
CA VAL A 173 3.35 15.98 -40.05
C VAL A 173 2.68 16.91 -41.06
N GLY A 174 3.46 17.73 -41.77
CA GLY A 174 3.00 18.76 -42.71
C GLY A 174 2.65 20.09 -42.03
N GLN A 175 2.65 21.17 -42.82
CA GLN A 175 2.43 22.58 -42.40
C GLN A 175 1.25 22.77 -41.43
N ALA A 176 0.06 22.33 -41.84
CA ALA A 176 -1.16 22.53 -41.05
C ALA A 176 -1.12 21.79 -39.70
N SER A 177 -0.60 20.55 -39.66
CA SER A 177 -0.51 19.78 -38.41
C SER A 177 0.64 20.27 -37.52
N ALA A 178 1.75 20.73 -38.08
CA ALA A 178 2.88 21.26 -37.32
C ALA A 178 2.49 22.53 -36.55
N GLN A 179 1.78 23.45 -37.21
CA GLN A 179 1.26 24.65 -36.58
C GLN A 179 0.24 24.32 -35.48
N GLN A 180 -0.62 23.31 -35.68
CA GLN A 180 -1.58 22.85 -34.67
C GLN A 180 -0.89 22.26 -33.42
N ILE A 181 0.14 21.43 -33.61
CA ILE A 181 0.90 20.84 -32.50
C ILE A 181 1.67 21.92 -31.74
N HIS A 182 2.39 22.80 -32.45
CA HIS A 182 3.15 23.88 -31.83
C HIS A 182 2.23 24.85 -31.07
N SER A 183 1.09 25.19 -31.68
CA SER A 183 0.06 26.02 -31.02
C SER A 183 -0.54 25.29 -29.82
N PHE A 184 -0.78 23.97 -29.87
CA PHE A 184 -1.32 23.23 -28.73
C PHE A 184 -0.42 23.33 -27.48
N PHE A 185 0.91 23.30 -27.65
CA PHE A 185 1.86 23.39 -26.53
C PHE A 185 2.14 24.83 -26.07
N HIS A 186 2.17 25.80 -26.99
CA HIS A 186 2.56 27.19 -26.69
C HIS A 186 1.39 28.16 -26.58
N LYS A 187 0.17 27.75 -26.94
CA LYS A 187 -1.02 28.54 -26.67
C LYS A 187 -1.18 28.61 -25.16
N GLN A 188 -0.88 29.78 -24.60
CA GLN A 188 -1.34 30.12 -23.27
C GLN A 188 -2.84 29.85 -23.26
N ILE A 189 -3.27 29.02 -22.31
CA ILE A 189 -4.68 28.85 -22.00
C ILE A 189 -5.15 30.22 -21.49
N ALA A 190 -5.55 31.09 -22.41
CA ALA A 190 -6.20 32.34 -22.08
C ALA A 190 -7.65 32.01 -21.73
N GLY A 191 -7.95 32.09 -20.44
CA GLY A 191 -9.26 31.79 -19.84
C GLY A 191 -9.17 30.53 -18.98
N THR A 192 -9.50 30.53 -17.70
CA THR A 192 -10.60 31.21 -17.00
C THR A 192 -10.42 31.00 -15.51
#